data_AF-A0A925H1A1-F1
#
_entry.id   AF-A0A925H1A1-F1
#
_cell.length_a   1.000
_cell.length_b   1.000
_cell.length_c   1.000
_cell.angle_alpha   90.00
_cell.angle_beta   90.00
_cell.angle_gamma   90.00
#
_symmetry.space_group_name_H-M   'P 1'
#
loop_
_entity.id
_entity.type
_entity.pdbx_description
1 polymer ?
#
loop_
_entity_poly.entity_id
_entity_poly.type
_entity_poly.pdbx_seq_one_letter_code
_entity_poly.pdbx_strand_id
1 'polypeptide(L)'
;MGFVSVALANDLNRMTDEQLLEMRLCDLPLSIEGTPLEQRVARLYEEIAARGLRFKPHVWLSEEWFSPDAVPGFAIPFYLAHPRLAKLERSQMLEVEGGTERDCLRIMRHEAGHAIDNAFRLHGRRRYRELFGSFKRPYPDSYKPEPNSRDYVLHLPAWYAQAHPAEDFAETFAVWLASPGGRWRRQYTGWPALGKLKYVDELMSELAGKPAANKSRVRAEDLPEIETTLREHYRNKKKHYAFQWPPNYDRDLLRIFSSEPRHASCPSAVGFLRRVRRELCREVAEGTGAHNYAIAQKLSHMANRCRELNLRMSLTPEHTRQKVLVLLTVQTMNGIYSGYHRIAL
;
A
#
# COMPACT_ATOMS: atom_id res chain seq x y z
N MET A 1 -16.16 -11.70 -30.22
CA MET A 1 -14.98 -11.53 -29.33
C MET A 1 -15.25 -11.87 -27.86
N GLY A 2 -16.49 -11.86 -27.35
CA GLY A 2 -16.77 -12.12 -25.92
C GLY A 2 -16.61 -13.57 -25.42
N PHE A 3 -16.75 -14.59 -26.28
CA PHE A 3 -16.70 -15.99 -25.83
C PHE A 3 -15.27 -16.55 -25.61
N VAL A 4 -14.26 -16.03 -26.31
CA VAL A 4 -12.86 -16.51 -26.20
C VAL A 4 -12.20 -15.99 -24.91
N SER A 5 -12.52 -14.74 -24.52
CA SER A 5 -12.00 -14.11 -23.29
C SER A 5 -12.47 -14.82 -22.01
N VAL A 6 -13.75 -15.22 -21.94
CA VAL A 6 -14.32 -15.92 -20.77
C VAL A 6 -13.75 -17.34 -20.62
N ALA A 7 -13.39 -18.00 -21.73
CA ALA A 7 -12.78 -19.34 -21.69
C ALA A 7 -11.34 -19.31 -21.15
N LEU A 8 -10.55 -18.28 -21.48
CA LEU A 8 -9.18 -18.09 -20.99
C LEU A 8 -9.14 -17.59 -19.53
N ALA A 9 -10.08 -16.73 -19.11
CA ALA A 9 -10.17 -16.28 -17.72
C ALA A 9 -10.55 -17.42 -16.75
N ASN A 10 -11.43 -18.35 -17.18
CA ASN A 10 -11.75 -19.56 -16.41
C ASN A 10 -10.57 -20.53 -16.25
N ASP A 11 -9.55 -20.42 -17.08
CA ASP A 11 -8.36 -21.27 -17.03
C ASP A 11 -7.42 -20.87 -15.89
N LEU A 12 -7.30 -19.57 -15.57
CA LEU A 12 -6.41 -19.08 -14.51
C LEU A 12 -6.68 -19.78 -13.17
N ASN A 13 -7.95 -19.99 -12.80
CA ASN A 13 -8.31 -20.65 -11.54
C ASN A 13 -7.77 -22.09 -11.40
N ARG A 14 -7.48 -22.76 -12.52
CA ARG A 14 -6.96 -24.13 -12.56
C ARG A 14 -5.43 -24.18 -12.59
N MET A 15 -4.77 -23.06 -12.90
CA MET A 15 -3.32 -22.98 -12.96
C MET A 15 -2.68 -23.03 -11.56
N THR A 16 -1.62 -23.83 -11.45
CA THR A 16 -0.71 -23.85 -10.29
C THR A 16 0.06 -22.53 -10.16
N ASP A 17 0.68 -22.28 -9.01
CA ASP A 17 1.51 -21.08 -8.83
C ASP A 17 2.67 -21.10 -9.84
N GLU A 18 3.27 -22.27 -10.06
CA GLU A 18 4.37 -22.47 -11.01
C GLU A 18 3.97 -22.15 -12.45
N GLN A 19 2.78 -22.57 -12.88
CA GLN A 19 2.28 -22.25 -14.23
C GLN A 19 2.02 -20.75 -14.39
N LEU A 20 1.41 -20.10 -13.40
CA LEU A 20 1.18 -18.65 -13.44
C LEU A 20 2.49 -17.88 -13.50
N LEU A 21 3.49 -18.29 -12.72
CA LEU A 21 4.79 -17.62 -12.67
C LEU A 21 5.51 -17.58 -14.03
N GLU A 22 5.24 -18.52 -14.94
CA GLU A 22 5.80 -18.51 -16.30
C GLU A 22 5.05 -17.60 -17.28
N MET A 23 3.84 -17.13 -16.94
CA MET A 23 3.07 -16.23 -17.81
C MET A 23 3.68 -14.82 -17.81
N ARG A 24 3.66 -14.15 -18.98
CA ARG A 24 3.93 -12.71 -19.09
C ARG A 24 2.72 -11.91 -18.60
N LEU A 25 2.97 -10.74 -18.02
CA LEU A 25 1.91 -9.85 -17.55
C LEU A 25 0.94 -9.46 -18.69
N CYS A 26 1.48 -9.15 -19.87
CA CYS A 26 0.70 -8.85 -21.08
C CYS A 26 -0.16 -10.00 -21.61
N ASP A 27 0.14 -11.25 -21.26
CA ASP A 27 -0.60 -12.43 -21.71
C ASP A 27 -1.76 -12.79 -20.75
N LEU A 28 -1.89 -12.08 -19.62
CA LEU A 28 -2.97 -12.34 -18.66
C LEU A 28 -4.31 -11.88 -19.25
N PRO A 29 -5.33 -12.75 -19.34
CA PRO A 29 -6.64 -12.42 -19.91
C PRO A 29 -7.50 -11.64 -18.91
N LEU A 30 -7.09 -10.41 -18.58
CA LEU A 30 -7.70 -9.58 -17.55
C LEU A 30 -8.50 -8.41 -18.13
N SER A 31 -9.61 -8.10 -17.48
CA SER A 31 -10.42 -6.90 -17.69
C SER A 31 -10.87 -6.35 -16.34
N ILE A 32 -11.21 -5.07 -16.30
CA ILE A 32 -11.88 -4.51 -15.12
C ILE A 32 -13.36 -4.89 -15.15
N GLU A 33 -13.97 -4.84 -16.34
CA GLU A 33 -15.37 -5.14 -16.61
C GLU A 33 -15.74 -6.56 -16.18
N GLY A 34 -16.91 -6.69 -15.56
CA GLY A 34 -17.44 -7.96 -15.06
C GLY A 34 -16.82 -8.45 -13.76
N THR A 35 -15.93 -7.67 -13.14
CA THR A 35 -15.22 -8.07 -11.90
C THR A 35 -15.72 -7.27 -10.69
N PRO A 36 -15.42 -7.71 -9.44
CA PRO A 36 -15.63 -6.89 -8.26
C PRO A 36 -14.88 -5.55 -8.30
N LEU A 37 -13.81 -5.43 -9.09
CA LEU A 37 -13.07 -4.19 -9.24
C LEU A 37 -13.90 -3.13 -9.98
N GLU A 38 -14.67 -3.51 -11.01
CA GLU A 38 -15.60 -2.60 -11.70
C GLU A 38 -16.59 -1.96 -10.73
N GLN A 39 -17.17 -2.75 -9.82
CA GLN A 39 -18.12 -2.24 -8.81
C GLN A 39 -17.47 -1.21 -7.88
N ARG A 40 -16.21 -1.44 -7.50
CA ARG A 40 -15.44 -0.51 -6.66
C ARG A 40 -15.09 0.78 -7.40
N VAL A 41 -14.72 0.69 -8.67
CA VAL A 41 -14.50 1.86 -9.55
C VAL A 41 -15.79 2.65 -9.73
N ALA A 42 -16.92 1.97 -9.98
CA ALA A 42 -18.23 2.61 -10.06
C ALA A 42 -18.57 3.34 -8.76
N ARG A 43 -18.29 2.73 -7.60
CA ARG A 43 -18.50 3.36 -6.29
C ARG A 43 -17.67 4.64 -6.10
N LEU A 44 -16.40 4.63 -6.51
CA LEU A 44 -15.58 5.84 -6.51
C LEU A 44 -16.22 6.94 -7.38
N TYR A 45 -16.68 6.58 -8.58
CA TYR A 45 -17.32 7.54 -9.47
C TYR A 45 -18.63 8.10 -8.93
N GLU A 46 -19.42 7.28 -8.23
CA GLU A 46 -20.61 7.75 -7.49
C GLU A 46 -20.23 8.76 -6.41
N GLU A 47 -19.19 8.50 -5.64
CA GLU A 47 -18.71 9.42 -4.58
C GLU A 47 -18.25 10.76 -5.15
N ILE A 48 -17.51 10.74 -6.26
CA ILE A 48 -17.08 11.94 -6.98
C ILE A 48 -18.28 12.70 -7.55
N ALA A 49 -19.21 11.99 -8.18
CA ALA A 49 -20.43 12.58 -8.75
C ALA A 49 -21.35 13.19 -7.68
N ALA A 50 -21.45 12.56 -6.50
CA ALA A 50 -22.21 13.07 -5.36
C ALA A 50 -21.64 14.40 -4.82
N ARG A 51 -20.40 14.75 -5.17
CA ARG A 51 -19.78 16.05 -4.90
C ARG A 51 -19.95 17.07 -6.03
N GLY A 52 -20.75 16.76 -7.06
CA GLY A 52 -21.01 17.64 -8.20
C GLY A 52 -19.86 17.71 -9.21
N LEU A 53 -18.85 16.85 -9.07
CA LEU A 53 -17.71 16.80 -9.99
C LEU A 53 -18.07 15.93 -11.20
N ARG A 54 -17.91 16.49 -12.41
CA ARG A 54 -18.16 15.76 -13.68
C ARG A 54 -16.99 14.86 -14.08
N PHE A 55 -15.81 15.14 -13.56
CA PHE A 55 -14.59 14.42 -13.91
C PHE A 55 -14.64 12.99 -13.37
N LYS A 56 -14.32 12.02 -14.23
CA LYS A 56 -14.09 10.63 -13.86
C LYS A 56 -12.65 10.30 -14.23
N PRO A 57 -11.78 9.98 -13.26
CA PRO A 57 -10.45 9.46 -13.55
C PRO A 57 -10.57 8.26 -14.47
N HIS A 58 -9.80 8.21 -15.55
CA HIS A 58 -9.70 6.95 -16.29
C HIS A 58 -8.78 5.99 -15.54
N VAL A 59 -9.11 4.71 -15.57
CA VAL A 59 -8.38 3.67 -14.84
C VAL A 59 -7.92 2.58 -15.81
N TRP A 60 -6.78 1.96 -15.53
CA TRP A 60 -6.24 0.84 -16.31
C TRP A 60 -5.52 -0.14 -15.38
N LEU A 61 -5.20 -1.34 -15.89
CA LEU A 61 -4.46 -2.34 -15.12
C LEU A 61 -2.95 -2.16 -15.34
N SER A 62 -2.16 -2.35 -14.30
CA SER A 62 -0.70 -2.30 -14.32
C SER A 62 -0.10 -3.20 -13.23
N GLU A 63 1.20 -3.08 -12.94
CA GLU A 63 1.89 -3.80 -11.88
C GLU A 63 1.49 -3.31 -10.48
N GLU A 64 1.35 -1.99 -10.27
CA GLU A 64 1.10 -1.36 -8.96
C GLU A 64 0.05 -0.23 -9.06
N TRP A 65 -0.30 0.36 -7.92
CA TRP A 65 -1.08 1.60 -7.84
C TRP A 65 -0.16 2.79 -8.09
N PHE A 66 -0.51 3.66 -9.03
CA PHE A 66 0.15 4.96 -9.17
C PHE A 66 -0.66 5.89 -10.08
N SER A 67 -0.37 7.19 -9.98
CA SER A 67 -0.92 8.24 -10.83
C SER A 67 0.21 8.94 -11.58
N PRO A 68 0.35 8.74 -12.91
CA PRO A 68 1.41 9.39 -13.67
C PRO A 68 1.23 10.91 -13.71
N ASP A 69 2.34 11.64 -13.68
CA ASP A 69 2.35 13.09 -13.85
C ASP A 69 1.62 13.50 -15.14
N ALA A 70 0.80 14.56 -15.03
CA ALA A 70 0.00 15.09 -16.12
C ALA A 70 -1.00 14.10 -16.75
N VAL A 71 -1.29 12.97 -16.10
CA VAL A 71 -2.33 12.02 -16.53
C VAL A 71 -3.56 12.14 -15.61
N PRO A 72 -4.75 12.50 -16.15
CA PRO A 72 -6.02 12.52 -15.42
C PRO A 72 -6.61 11.13 -15.16
N GLY A 73 -5.83 10.25 -14.55
CA GLY A 73 -6.16 8.85 -14.30
C GLY A 73 -5.08 8.15 -13.50
N PHE A 74 -5.32 6.89 -13.15
CA PHE A 74 -4.41 6.09 -12.33
C PHE A 74 -4.44 4.61 -12.71
N ALA A 75 -3.32 3.95 -12.44
CA ALA A 75 -3.14 2.53 -12.62
C ALA A 75 -3.68 1.74 -11.41
N ILE A 76 -4.16 0.52 -11.68
CA ILE A 76 -4.64 -0.43 -10.68
C ILE A 76 -3.84 -1.75 -10.83
N PRO A 77 -3.32 -2.33 -9.74
CA PRO A 77 -2.61 -3.60 -9.82
C PRO A 77 -3.44 -4.73 -10.44
N PHE A 78 -2.85 -5.44 -11.39
CA PHE A 78 -3.48 -6.52 -12.17
C PHE A 78 -4.09 -7.61 -11.28
N TYR A 79 -3.46 -7.91 -10.14
CA TYR A 79 -3.89 -8.98 -9.25
C TYR A 79 -5.25 -8.71 -8.60
N LEU A 80 -5.74 -7.46 -8.61
CA LEU A 80 -7.07 -7.11 -8.13
C LEU A 80 -8.20 -7.47 -9.11
N ALA A 81 -7.88 -7.69 -10.38
CA ALA A 81 -8.84 -8.06 -11.41
C ALA A 81 -9.23 -9.55 -11.34
N HIS A 82 -8.50 -10.41 -10.62
CA HIS A 82 -8.79 -11.85 -10.58
C HIS A 82 -8.42 -12.54 -9.25
N PRO A 83 -9.32 -13.33 -8.64
CA PRO A 83 -9.11 -13.93 -7.31
C PRO A 83 -7.90 -14.88 -7.24
N ARG A 84 -7.60 -15.60 -8.33
CA ARG A 84 -6.42 -16.48 -8.38
C ARG A 84 -5.11 -15.69 -8.31
N LEU A 85 -5.06 -14.53 -8.94
CA LEU A 85 -3.89 -13.66 -8.94
C LEU A 85 -3.75 -12.95 -7.60
N ALA A 86 -4.85 -12.51 -6.99
CA ALA A 86 -4.84 -12.06 -5.59
C ALA A 86 -4.32 -13.14 -4.61
N LYS A 87 -4.62 -14.43 -4.87
CA LYS A 87 -4.05 -15.54 -4.09
C LYS A 87 -2.54 -15.69 -4.33
N LEU A 88 -2.09 -15.55 -5.57
CA LEU A 88 -0.67 -15.58 -5.92
C LEU A 88 0.07 -14.39 -5.26
N GLU A 89 -0.46 -13.18 -5.38
CA GLU A 89 0.06 -11.96 -4.73
C GLU A 89 0.26 -12.20 -3.23
N ARG A 90 -0.78 -12.72 -2.56
CA ARG A 90 -0.69 -13.06 -1.13
C ARG A 90 0.38 -14.10 -0.82
N SER A 91 0.57 -15.08 -1.70
CA SER A 91 1.60 -16.12 -1.54
C SER A 91 3.01 -15.52 -1.68
N GLN A 92 3.20 -14.65 -2.66
CA GLN A 92 4.50 -14.06 -2.99
C GLN A 92 4.88 -12.90 -2.05
N MET A 93 3.92 -12.06 -1.67
CA MET A 93 4.12 -10.77 -0.99
C MET A 93 3.53 -10.71 0.42
N LEU A 94 2.80 -11.74 0.86
CA LEU A 94 2.13 -11.88 2.18
C LEU A 94 0.94 -10.94 2.43
N GLU A 95 0.68 -10.04 1.50
CA GLU A 95 -0.45 -9.15 1.48
C GLU A 95 -1.06 -9.04 0.08
N VAL A 96 -2.22 -8.41 0.00
CA VAL A 96 -2.85 -8.01 -1.26
C VAL A 96 -3.30 -6.59 -1.05
N GLU A 97 -2.49 -5.63 -1.47
CA GLU A 97 -2.82 -4.22 -1.31
C GLU A 97 -4.08 -3.88 -2.10
N GLY A 98 -5.07 -3.25 -1.45
CA GLY A 98 -6.40 -3.06 -2.03
C GLY A 98 -7.25 -4.33 -2.15
N GLY A 99 -6.86 -5.43 -1.50
CA GLY A 99 -7.58 -6.71 -1.60
C GLY A 99 -9.01 -6.66 -1.01
N THR A 100 -9.24 -5.89 0.04
CA THR A 100 -10.58 -5.65 0.60
C THR A 100 -11.25 -4.46 -0.08
N GLU A 101 -12.59 -4.42 -0.11
CA GLU A 101 -13.32 -3.28 -0.67
C GLU A 101 -12.95 -1.97 0.03
N ARG A 102 -12.87 -1.99 1.38
CA ARG A 102 -12.50 -0.83 2.19
C ARG A 102 -11.13 -0.30 1.81
N ASP A 103 -10.11 -1.16 1.72
CA ASP A 103 -8.74 -0.74 1.42
C ASP A 103 -8.59 -0.31 -0.04
N CYS A 104 -9.26 -1.01 -0.97
CA CYS A 104 -9.28 -0.65 -2.39
C CYS A 104 -9.86 0.74 -2.60
N LEU A 105 -11.02 1.03 -2.00
CA LEU A 105 -11.63 2.37 -2.06
C LEU A 105 -10.79 3.41 -1.32
N ARG A 106 -10.01 3.03 -0.31
CA ARG A 106 -9.11 3.96 0.40
C ARG A 106 -8.01 4.42 -0.54
N ILE A 107 -7.33 3.51 -1.23
CA ILE A 107 -6.27 3.82 -2.19
C ILE A 107 -6.85 4.55 -3.41
N MET A 108 -7.94 4.07 -3.99
CA MET A 108 -8.57 4.74 -5.14
C MET A 108 -8.98 6.19 -4.88
N ARG A 109 -9.40 6.54 -3.66
CA ARG A 109 -9.70 7.94 -3.31
C ARG A 109 -8.44 8.80 -3.25
N HIS A 110 -7.32 8.23 -2.82
CA HIS A 110 -6.01 8.87 -2.85
C HIS A 110 -5.58 9.11 -4.30
N GLU A 111 -5.58 8.07 -5.13
CA GLU A 111 -5.23 8.19 -6.56
C GLU A 111 -6.17 9.13 -7.33
N ALA A 112 -7.45 9.16 -6.98
CA ALA A 112 -8.39 10.13 -7.53
C ALA A 112 -8.02 11.58 -7.19
N GLY A 113 -7.35 11.82 -6.05
CA GLY A 113 -6.79 13.11 -5.68
C GLY A 113 -5.71 13.57 -6.66
N HIS A 114 -4.72 12.72 -6.93
CA HIS A 114 -3.70 12.97 -7.96
C HIS A 114 -4.32 13.17 -9.35
N ALA A 115 -5.25 12.31 -9.74
CA ALA A 115 -5.93 12.42 -11.02
C ALA A 115 -6.72 13.74 -11.17
N ILE A 116 -7.39 14.22 -10.11
CA ILE A 116 -8.09 15.51 -10.10
C ILE A 116 -7.11 16.67 -10.17
N ASP A 117 -5.99 16.59 -9.47
CA ASP A 117 -4.93 17.59 -9.56
C ASP A 117 -4.43 17.72 -11.00
N ASN A 118 -4.09 16.60 -11.64
CA ASN A 118 -3.66 16.55 -13.04
C ASN A 118 -4.75 17.03 -14.02
N ALA A 119 -6.02 16.70 -13.76
CA ALA A 119 -7.16 17.08 -14.59
C ALA A 119 -7.39 18.60 -14.64
N PHE A 120 -7.22 19.28 -13.50
CA PHE A 120 -7.54 20.69 -13.33
C PHE A 120 -6.31 21.58 -13.10
N ARG A 121 -5.10 21.01 -13.10
CA ARG A 121 -3.81 21.67 -12.90
C ARG A 121 -3.75 22.43 -11.57
N LEU A 122 -4.18 21.78 -10.48
CA LEU A 122 -4.42 22.45 -9.19
C LEU A 122 -3.11 22.82 -8.48
N HIS A 123 -2.07 22.01 -8.61
CA HIS A 123 -0.74 22.24 -8.05
C HIS A 123 -0.05 23.51 -8.58
N GLY A 124 -0.52 24.05 -9.70
CA GLY A 124 -0.07 25.35 -10.21
C GLY A 124 -0.61 26.56 -9.41
N ARG A 125 -1.67 26.39 -8.61
CA ARG A 125 -2.33 27.49 -7.90
C ARG A 125 -1.46 27.98 -6.72
N ARG A 126 -1.46 29.30 -6.48
CA ARG A 126 -0.68 29.90 -5.38
C ARG A 126 -1.05 29.31 -4.02
N ARG A 127 -2.35 29.24 -3.72
CA ARG A 127 -2.86 28.75 -2.44
C ARG A 127 -2.60 27.25 -2.20
N TYR A 128 -2.55 26.44 -3.27
CA TYR A 128 -2.08 25.06 -3.16
C TYR A 128 -0.65 25.04 -2.62
N ARG A 129 0.26 25.80 -3.25
CA ARG A 129 1.68 25.84 -2.86
C ARG A 129 1.90 26.38 -1.46
N GLU A 130 1.11 27.37 -1.04
CA GLU A 130 1.14 27.92 0.32
C GLU A 130 0.75 26.89 1.39
N LEU A 131 -0.19 25.98 1.08
CA LEU A 131 -0.74 25.02 2.03
C LEU A 131 0.01 23.68 2.05
N PHE A 132 0.35 23.14 0.88
CA PHE A 132 0.94 21.80 0.73
C PHE A 132 2.45 21.86 0.45
N GLY A 133 2.94 22.96 -0.11
CA GLY A 133 4.31 23.10 -0.60
C GLY A 133 4.44 22.92 -2.11
N SER A 134 5.69 22.87 -2.59
CA SER A 134 5.98 22.79 -4.02
C SER A 134 5.82 21.37 -4.56
N PHE A 135 4.93 21.18 -5.53
CA PHE A 135 4.80 19.93 -6.29
C PHE A 135 6.08 19.55 -7.04
N LYS A 136 6.92 20.52 -7.42
CA LYS A 136 8.20 20.27 -8.13
C LYS A 136 9.32 19.77 -7.21
N ARG A 137 9.02 19.54 -5.93
CA ARG A 137 10.02 18.97 -5.03
C ARG A 137 10.37 17.56 -5.55
N PRO A 138 11.66 17.16 -5.55
CA PRO A 138 12.00 15.79 -5.87
C PRO A 138 11.37 14.84 -4.85
N TYR A 139 10.77 13.75 -5.33
CA TYR A 139 10.31 12.66 -4.47
C TYR A 139 11.51 12.09 -3.71
N PRO A 140 11.44 11.97 -2.38
CA PRO A 140 12.55 11.42 -1.61
C PRO A 140 12.60 9.89 -1.74
N ASP A 141 13.82 9.33 -1.78
CA ASP A 141 14.03 7.87 -1.71
C ASP A 141 13.59 7.26 -0.37
N SER A 142 13.49 8.10 0.67
CA SER A 142 12.98 7.79 2.01
C SER A 142 12.51 9.05 2.73
N TYR A 143 11.43 8.94 3.50
CA TYR A 143 10.99 9.98 4.44
C TYR A 143 10.96 9.43 5.87
N LYS A 144 11.00 10.32 6.86
CA LYS A 144 10.83 9.98 8.27
C LYS A 144 9.58 10.71 8.75
N PRO A 145 8.47 10.02 9.03
CA PRO A 145 7.28 10.69 9.49
C PRO A 145 7.47 11.23 10.91
N GLU A 146 6.74 12.30 11.21
CA GLU A 146 6.52 12.87 12.53
C GLU A 146 5.13 12.44 13.04
N PRO A 147 5.03 11.37 13.86
CA PRO A 147 3.75 10.76 14.21
C PRO A 147 2.75 11.67 14.93
N ASN A 148 3.28 12.66 15.66
CA ASN A 148 2.50 13.59 16.46
C ASN A 148 2.16 14.88 15.71
N SER A 149 2.60 15.03 14.46
CA SER A 149 2.27 16.20 13.65
C SER A 149 0.76 16.25 13.39
N ARG A 150 0.18 17.44 13.60
CA ARG A 150 -1.23 17.74 13.32
C ARG A 150 -1.40 18.53 12.01
N ASP A 151 -0.32 18.75 11.28
CA ASP A 151 -0.33 19.51 10.03
C ASP A 151 -0.89 18.70 8.87
N TYR A 152 -0.95 17.38 9.01
CA TYR A 152 -1.35 16.44 7.97
C TYR A 152 -2.60 15.69 8.36
N VAL A 153 -3.37 15.30 7.35
CA VAL A 153 -4.45 14.32 7.55
C VAL A 153 -3.88 12.91 7.68
N LEU A 154 -4.68 12.00 8.23
CA LEU A 154 -4.36 10.58 8.31
C LEU A 154 -5.36 9.80 7.45
N HIS A 155 -4.92 9.32 6.28
CA HIS A 155 -5.72 8.49 5.40
C HIS A 155 -5.05 7.16 5.11
N LEU A 156 -3.96 7.13 4.34
CA LEU A 156 -3.12 5.94 4.19
C LEU A 156 -2.23 5.72 5.43
N PRO A 157 -1.70 4.50 5.66
CA PRO A 157 -0.82 4.20 6.78
C PRO A 157 0.49 5.00 6.71
N ALA A 158 1.39 4.80 7.66
CA ALA A 158 2.75 5.35 7.62
C ALA A 158 2.84 6.89 7.57
N TRP A 159 1.77 7.61 7.94
CA TRP A 159 1.68 9.08 7.81
C TRP A 159 2.02 9.54 6.38
N TYR A 160 1.50 8.83 5.37
CA TYR A 160 1.89 8.98 3.97
C TYR A 160 1.75 10.40 3.41
N ALA A 161 0.80 11.20 3.94
CA ALA A 161 0.66 12.62 3.63
C ALA A 161 1.96 13.44 3.84
N GLN A 162 2.89 12.96 4.66
CA GLN A 162 4.17 13.64 4.94
C GLN A 162 5.26 13.34 3.90
N ALA A 163 5.04 12.37 3.00
CA ALA A 163 6.05 11.91 2.05
C ALA A 163 6.39 12.98 0.99
N HIS A 164 5.37 13.68 0.48
CA HIS A 164 5.52 14.69 -0.56
C HIS A 164 4.33 15.67 -0.55
N PRO A 165 4.50 16.95 -0.96
CA PRO A 165 3.38 17.89 -1.13
C PRO A 165 2.21 17.36 -1.98
N ALA A 166 2.50 16.55 -3.00
CA ALA A 166 1.45 15.91 -3.79
C ALA A 166 0.70 14.84 -2.97
N GLU A 167 1.40 14.02 -2.18
CA GLU A 167 0.78 13.05 -1.28
C GLU A 167 -0.10 13.73 -0.23
N ASP A 168 0.35 14.85 0.35
CA ASP A 168 -0.44 15.64 1.30
C ASP A 168 -1.78 16.10 0.70
N PHE A 169 -1.74 16.58 -0.56
CA PHE A 169 -2.95 16.95 -1.28
C PHE A 169 -3.86 15.74 -1.55
N ALA A 170 -3.30 14.65 -2.08
CA ALA A 170 -4.05 13.44 -2.42
C ALA A 170 -4.72 12.81 -1.19
N GLU A 171 -3.99 12.72 -0.07
CA GLU A 171 -4.50 12.28 1.23
C GLU A 171 -5.61 13.22 1.74
N THR A 172 -5.40 14.53 1.66
CA THR A 172 -6.40 15.54 2.06
C THR A 172 -7.68 15.43 1.23
N PHE A 173 -7.54 15.25 -0.08
CA PHE A 173 -8.66 15.00 -0.98
C PHE A 173 -9.40 13.72 -0.62
N ALA A 174 -8.68 12.63 -0.35
CA ALA A 174 -9.28 11.36 -0.02
C ALA A 174 -10.09 11.40 1.30
N VAL A 175 -9.58 12.06 2.34
CA VAL A 175 -10.32 12.31 3.59
C VAL A 175 -11.57 13.15 3.35
N TRP A 176 -11.44 14.22 2.56
CA TRP A 176 -12.57 15.08 2.20
C TRP A 176 -13.66 14.28 1.48
N LEU A 177 -13.29 13.48 0.48
CA LEU A 177 -14.21 12.69 -0.33
C LEU A 177 -14.93 11.62 0.51
N ALA A 178 -14.18 10.84 1.29
CA ALA A 178 -14.68 9.74 2.13
C ALA A 178 -15.62 10.18 3.28
N SER A 179 -15.72 11.49 3.53
CA SER A 179 -16.48 12.07 4.65
C SER A 179 -17.72 12.85 4.18
N PRO A 180 -18.80 12.17 3.71
CA PRO A 180 -20.05 12.84 3.38
C PRO A 180 -20.61 13.59 4.60
N GLY A 181 -21.15 14.79 4.36
CA GLY A 181 -21.68 15.67 5.41
C GLY A 181 -20.62 16.41 6.24
N GLY A 182 -19.35 16.40 5.82
CA GLY A 182 -18.31 17.25 6.44
C GLY A 182 -17.82 16.76 7.80
N ARG A 183 -17.91 15.45 8.10
CA ARG A 183 -17.42 14.86 9.37
C ARG A 183 -15.96 15.21 9.69
N TRP A 184 -15.13 15.38 8.64
CA TRP A 184 -13.74 15.82 8.76
C TRP A 184 -13.60 17.15 9.53
N ARG A 185 -14.61 18.03 9.51
CA ARG A 185 -14.60 19.31 10.25
C ARG A 185 -14.49 19.07 11.75
N ARG A 186 -15.21 18.06 12.27
CA ARG A 186 -15.16 17.68 13.68
C ARG A 186 -13.88 16.90 13.99
N GLN A 187 -13.53 15.94 13.15
CA GLN A 187 -12.36 15.07 13.34
C GLN A 187 -11.05 15.86 13.44
N TYR A 188 -10.87 16.89 12.61
CA TYR A 188 -9.64 17.70 12.55
C TYR A 188 -9.78 19.03 13.30
N THR A 189 -10.70 19.15 14.27
CA THR A 189 -10.85 20.39 15.05
C THR A 189 -9.56 20.69 15.81
N GLY A 190 -9.03 21.90 15.66
CA GLY A 190 -7.78 22.32 16.30
C GLY A 190 -6.50 21.79 15.64
N TRP A 191 -6.60 21.09 14.51
CA TRP A 191 -5.46 20.67 13.71
C TRP A 191 -5.19 21.68 12.58
N PRO A 192 -3.93 22.06 12.31
CA PRO A 192 -3.60 22.89 11.15
C PRO A 192 -4.03 22.26 9.81
N ALA A 193 -4.05 20.91 9.71
CA ALA A 193 -4.60 20.18 8.56
C ALA A 193 -6.04 20.59 8.18
N LEU A 194 -6.83 21.11 9.13
CA LEU A 194 -8.17 21.60 8.86
C LEU A 194 -8.19 22.74 7.83
N GLY A 195 -7.13 23.56 7.77
CA GLY A 195 -6.99 24.60 6.75
C GLY A 195 -6.90 24.02 5.33
N LYS A 196 -6.16 22.91 5.17
CA LYS A 196 -6.03 22.16 3.91
C LYS A 196 -7.36 21.55 3.49
N LEU A 197 -8.08 20.94 4.43
CA LEU A 197 -9.41 20.36 4.17
C LEU A 197 -10.44 21.42 3.75
N LYS A 198 -10.45 22.59 4.42
CA LYS A 198 -11.30 23.72 4.01
C LYS A 198 -10.94 24.22 2.61
N TYR A 199 -9.65 24.29 2.28
CA TYR A 199 -9.22 24.65 0.94
C TYR A 199 -9.71 23.66 -0.11
N VAL A 200 -9.55 22.35 0.13
CA VAL A 200 -10.06 21.33 -0.81
C VAL A 200 -11.57 21.43 -0.96
N ASP A 201 -12.33 21.66 0.11
CA ASP A 201 -13.79 21.82 0.06
C ASP A 201 -14.23 23.02 -0.80
N GLU A 202 -13.60 24.18 -0.61
CA GLU A 202 -13.82 25.38 -1.42
C GLU A 202 -13.41 25.15 -2.88
N LEU A 203 -12.26 24.51 -3.10
CA LEU A 203 -11.73 24.24 -4.42
C LEU A 203 -12.63 23.28 -5.20
N MET A 204 -13.09 22.19 -4.59
CA MET A 204 -13.98 21.24 -5.26
C MET A 204 -15.37 21.85 -5.54
N SER A 205 -15.84 22.75 -4.67
CA SER A 205 -17.06 23.54 -4.91
C SER A 205 -16.90 24.47 -6.12
N GLU A 206 -15.73 25.10 -6.29
CA GLU A 206 -15.41 25.92 -7.46
C GLU A 206 -15.38 25.08 -8.76
N LEU A 207 -14.96 23.82 -8.68
CA LEU A 207 -14.84 22.91 -9.83
C LEU A 207 -16.14 22.17 -10.17
N ALA A 208 -17.15 22.21 -9.28
CA ALA A 208 -18.43 21.54 -9.51
C ALA A 208 -19.05 21.96 -10.86
N GLY A 209 -19.49 20.97 -11.64
CA GLY A 209 -20.06 21.17 -12.98
C GLY A 209 -19.06 21.56 -14.09
N LYS A 210 -17.80 21.90 -13.77
CA LYS A 210 -16.80 22.31 -14.77
C LYS A 210 -16.15 21.09 -15.46
N PRO A 211 -15.81 21.20 -16.76
CA PRO A 211 -15.03 20.17 -17.45
C PRO A 211 -13.55 20.23 -17.05
N ALA A 212 -12.87 19.08 -17.07
CA ALA A 212 -11.42 19.01 -16.87
C ALA A 212 -10.66 19.75 -17.98
N ALA A 213 -9.59 20.44 -17.60
CA ALA A 213 -8.72 21.17 -18.52
C ALA A 213 -7.78 20.22 -19.27
N ASN A 214 -7.26 19.20 -18.59
CA ASN A 214 -6.50 18.12 -19.17
C ASN A 214 -7.41 16.92 -19.47
N LYS A 215 -7.38 16.44 -20.70
CA LYS A 215 -8.19 15.31 -21.19
C LYS A 215 -7.35 14.12 -21.64
N SER A 216 -6.06 14.09 -21.28
CA SER A 216 -5.19 12.96 -21.59
C SER A 216 -5.80 11.64 -21.11
N ARG A 217 -5.59 10.60 -21.90
CA ARG A 217 -6.01 9.21 -21.66
C ARG A 217 -4.84 8.23 -21.82
N VAL A 218 -3.61 8.75 -21.78
CA VAL A 218 -2.39 7.94 -21.82
C VAL A 218 -2.40 7.01 -20.63
N ARG A 219 -2.07 5.75 -20.87
CA ARG A 219 -1.93 4.72 -19.84
C ARG A 219 -0.44 4.39 -19.74
N ALA A 220 0.20 4.88 -18.69
CA ALA A 220 1.59 4.55 -18.44
C ALA A 220 1.67 3.13 -17.85
N GLU A 221 2.66 2.36 -18.29
CA GLU A 221 2.85 0.97 -17.87
C GLU A 221 1.53 0.16 -17.97
N ASP A 222 0.83 0.28 -19.10
CA ASP A 222 -0.43 -0.46 -19.30
C ASP A 222 -0.15 -1.96 -19.36
N LEU A 223 -0.93 -2.77 -18.66
CA LEU A 223 -0.72 -4.21 -18.53
C LEU A 223 -0.43 -4.92 -19.88
N PRO A 224 -1.13 -4.61 -21.00
CA PRO A 224 -0.86 -5.23 -22.30
C PRO A 224 0.54 -4.94 -22.88
N GLU A 225 1.27 -3.96 -22.34
CA GLU A 225 2.60 -3.55 -22.78
C GLU A 225 3.72 -4.15 -21.92
N ILE A 226 3.38 -4.87 -20.84
CA ILE A 226 4.36 -5.38 -19.87
C ILE A 226 4.75 -6.82 -20.21
N GLU A 227 5.92 -6.99 -20.83
CA GLU A 227 6.40 -8.29 -21.32
C GLU A 227 7.04 -9.17 -20.24
N THR A 228 7.33 -8.64 -19.05
CA THR A 228 7.97 -9.41 -17.98
C THR A 228 7.07 -10.54 -17.48
N THR A 229 7.68 -11.67 -17.13
CA THR A 229 6.95 -12.79 -16.50
C THR A 229 6.54 -12.46 -15.07
N LEU A 230 5.47 -13.09 -14.58
CA LEU A 230 5.08 -13.00 -13.18
C LEU A 230 6.22 -13.42 -12.24
N ARG A 231 7.02 -14.43 -12.61
CA ARG A 231 8.23 -14.83 -11.89
C ARG A 231 9.23 -13.68 -11.76
N GLU A 232 9.49 -13.00 -12.87
CA GLU A 232 10.42 -11.87 -12.88
C GLU A 232 9.87 -10.68 -12.10
N HIS A 233 8.60 -10.30 -12.31
CA HIS A 233 7.89 -9.28 -11.54
C HIS A 233 8.06 -9.53 -10.03
N TYR A 234 7.69 -10.72 -9.54
CA TYR A 234 7.80 -11.04 -8.12
C TYR A 234 9.24 -11.09 -7.62
N ARG A 235 10.20 -11.52 -8.45
CA ARG A 235 11.62 -11.46 -8.09
C ARG A 235 12.08 -10.01 -7.91
N ASN A 236 11.67 -9.11 -8.80
CA ASN A 236 12.04 -7.70 -8.76
C ASN A 236 11.33 -6.98 -7.61
N LYS A 237 10.03 -7.18 -7.42
CA LYS A 237 9.25 -6.65 -6.29
C LYS A 237 9.83 -7.08 -4.94
N LYS A 238 10.21 -8.36 -4.79
CA LYS A 238 10.88 -8.85 -3.58
C LYS A 238 12.27 -8.24 -3.35
N LYS A 239 13.05 -8.02 -4.42
CA LYS A 239 14.33 -7.31 -4.32
C LYS A 239 14.14 -5.86 -3.90
N HIS A 240 13.10 -5.19 -4.42
CA HIS A 240 12.78 -3.81 -4.08
C HIS A 240 12.50 -3.65 -2.57
N TYR A 241 11.73 -4.58 -1.98
CA TYR A 241 11.42 -4.56 -0.53
C TYR A 241 12.45 -5.29 0.35
N ALA A 242 13.51 -5.87 -0.22
CA ALA A 242 14.53 -6.57 0.57
C ALA A 242 15.42 -5.56 1.32
N PHE A 243 15.46 -5.65 2.65
CA PHE A 243 16.25 -4.77 3.51
C PHE A 243 17.56 -5.42 3.99
N GLN A 244 18.63 -4.63 4.14
CA GLN A 244 19.85 -5.06 4.82
C GLN A 244 19.73 -4.82 6.32
N TRP A 245 19.33 -5.86 7.05
CA TRP A 245 19.11 -5.77 8.49
C TRP A 245 20.44 -5.67 9.26
N PRO A 246 20.53 -4.83 10.32
CA PRO A 246 21.69 -4.82 11.21
C PRO A 246 21.97 -6.24 11.73
N PRO A 247 23.21 -6.71 11.74
CA PRO A 247 23.52 -8.14 11.78
C PRO A 247 23.25 -8.85 13.12
N ASN A 248 23.02 -8.14 14.24
CA ASN A 248 22.98 -8.78 15.55
C ASN A 248 21.72 -8.42 16.37
N TYR A 249 20.89 -9.43 16.61
CA TYR A 249 19.74 -9.40 17.53
C TYR A 249 19.74 -10.63 18.46
N ASP A 250 20.86 -11.35 18.55
CA ASP A 250 20.97 -12.58 19.36
C ASP A 250 20.70 -12.30 20.83
N ARG A 251 21.23 -11.18 21.34
CA ARG A 251 21.01 -10.75 22.73
C ARG A 251 19.53 -10.55 23.03
N ASP A 252 18.78 -10.01 22.07
CA ASP A 252 17.34 -9.81 22.24
C ASP A 252 16.57 -11.11 22.09
N LEU A 253 16.97 -12.00 21.18
CA LEU A 253 16.39 -13.34 21.06
C LEU A 253 16.60 -14.17 22.34
N LEU A 254 17.78 -14.11 22.95
CA LEU A 254 18.10 -14.79 24.21
C LEU A 254 17.37 -14.20 25.44
N ARG A 255 16.81 -12.99 25.33
CA ARG A 255 15.91 -12.43 26.37
C ARG A 255 14.47 -12.94 26.26
N ILE A 256 14.11 -13.52 25.12
CA ILE A 256 12.74 -13.97 24.80
C ILE A 256 12.65 -15.50 24.81
N PHE A 257 13.70 -16.15 24.32
CA PHE A 257 13.84 -17.59 24.21
C PHE A 257 15.08 -18.05 24.99
N SER A 258 15.22 -19.36 25.22
CA SER A 258 16.35 -19.93 25.98
C SER A 258 16.93 -21.16 25.28
N SER A 259 18.26 -21.33 25.39
CA SER A 259 18.98 -22.55 25.02
C SER A 259 19.29 -23.46 26.22
N GLU A 260 18.83 -23.09 27.42
CA GLU A 260 19.16 -23.84 28.63
C GLU A 260 18.51 -25.25 28.63
N PRO A 261 19.21 -26.28 29.15
CA PRO A 261 18.72 -27.66 29.13
C PRO A 261 17.33 -27.86 29.74
N ARG A 262 16.97 -27.06 30.76
CA ARG A 262 15.64 -27.13 31.40
C ARG A 262 14.47 -26.84 30.45
N HIS A 263 14.72 -26.19 29.31
CA HIS A 263 13.70 -25.89 28.29
C HIS A 263 13.78 -26.82 27.08
N ALA A 264 14.57 -27.90 27.11
CA ALA A 264 14.76 -28.79 25.97
C ALA A 264 13.46 -29.45 25.46
N SER A 265 12.52 -29.73 26.37
CA SER A 265 11.19 -30.28 26.06
C SER A 265 10.19 -29.23 25.59
N CYS A 266 10.49 -27.94 25.72
CA CYS A 266 9.61 -26.87 25.28
C CYS A 266 9.58 -26.75 23.75
N PRO A 267 8.50 -26.20 23.17
CA PRO A 267 8.41 -25.94 21.74
C PRO A 267 9.60 -25.10 21.24
N SER A 268 10.01 -25.34 20.00
CA SER A 268 11.09 -24.56 19.38
C SER A 268 10.66 -23.12 19.12
N ALA A 269 11.60 -22.18 19.32
CA ALA A 269 11.38 -20.79 18.97
C ALA A 269 11.03 -20.63 17.48
N VAL A 270 11.66 -21.42 16.61
CA VAL A 270 11.37 -21.46 15.16
C VAL A 270 9.92 -21.84 14.89
N GLY A 271 9.42 -22.90 15.53
CA GLY A 271 8.03 -23.35 15.37
C GLY A 271 7.03 -22.30 15.85
N PHE A 272 7.33 -21.66 16.98
CA PHE A 272 6.52 -20.56 17.49
C PHE A 272 6.49 -19.38 16.52
N LEU A 273 7.65 -18.85 16.10
CA LEU A 273 7.75 -17.70 15.19
C LEU A 273 7.05 -17.96 13.85
N ARG A 274 7.15 -19.19 13.31
CA ARG A 274 6.43 -19.58 12.08
C ARG A 274 4.92 -19.51 12.26
N ARG A 275 4.39 -19.93 13.42
CA ARG A 275 2.95 -19.94 13.71
C ARG A 275 2.38 -18.53 13.80
N VAL A 276 3.07 -17.61 14.49
CA VAL A 276 2.60 -16.24 14.72
C VAL A 276 2.99 -15.25 13.60
N ARG A 277 3.75 -15.70 12.59
CA ARG A 277 4.34 -14.88 11.52
C ARG A 277 3.35 -13.92 10.88
N ARG A 278 2.21 -14.43 10.42
CA ARG A 278 1.26 -13.64 9.63
C ARG A 278 0.62 -12.51 10.44
N GLU A 279 0.28 -12.78 11.69
CA GLU A 279 -0.30 -11.79 12.59
C GLU A 279 0.71 -10.73 13.00
N LEU A 280 1.92 -11.15 13.38
CA LEU A 280 2.99 -10.21 13.76
C LEU A 280 3.39 -9.30 12.59
N CYS A 281 3.55 -9.84 11.38
CA CYS A 281 3.88 -9.03 10.21
C CYS A 281 2.81 -7.96 9.95
N ARG A 282 1.53 -8.33 10.04
CA ARG A 282 0.42 -7.39 9.84
C ARG A 282 0.40 -6.30 10.91
N GLU A 283 0.50 -6.68 12.18
CA GLU A 283 0.45 -5.73 13.31
C GLU A 283 1.63 -4.74 13.26
N VAL A 284 2.83 -5.22 12.93
CA VAL A 284 4.00 -4.35 12.74
C VAL A 284 3.84 -3.49 11.49
N ALA A 285 3.33 -4.02 10.38
CA ALA A 285 3.10 -3.26 9.15
C ALA A 285 2.12 -2.10 9.39
N GLU A 286 1.00 -2.35 10.09
CA GLU A 286 0.03 -1.32 10.46
C GLU A 286 0.65 -0.20 11.30
N GLY A 287 1.47 -0.55 12.29
CA GLY A 287 2.07 0.42 13.19
C GLY A 287 3.29 1.17 12.64
N THR A 288 4.05 0.55 11.72
CA THR A 288 5.32 1.09 11.22
C THR A 288 5.25 1.60 9.79
N GLY A 289 4.25 1.18 9.01
CA GLY A 289 4.18 1.48 7.58
C GLY A 289 5.12 0.66 6.71
N ALA A 290 5.90 -0.26 7.27
CA ALA A 290 6.76 -1.14 6.49
C ALA A 290 5.95 -2.24 5.78
N HIS A 291 6.42 -2.64 4.59
CA HIS A 291 5.77 -3.65 3.77
C HIS A 291 5.82 -5.03 4.46
N ASN A 292 4.75 -5.82 4.39
CA ASN A 292 4.63 -7.10 5.11
C ASN A 292 5.77 -8.05 4.76
N TYR A 293 6.14 -8.12 3.48
CA TYR A 293 7.28 -8.93 3.00
C TYR A 293 8.61 -8.57 3.70
N ALA A 294 8.93 -7.27 3.85
CA ALA A 294 10.16 -6.83 4.48
C ALA A 294 10.22 -7.27 5.96
N ILE A 295 9.13 -7.06 6.70
CA ILE A 295 9.00 -7.49 8.10
C ILE A 295 9.11 -9.02 8.20
N ALA A 296 8.49 -9.74 7.26
CA ALA A 296 8.53 -11.19 7.24
C ALA A 296 9.92 -11.76 6.91
N GLN A 297 10.71 -11.07 6.09
CA GLN A 297 12.12 -11.38 5.86
C GLN A 297 12.91 -11.22 7.17
N LYS A 298 12.72 -10.13 7.91
CA LYS A 298 13.33 -9.95 9.24
C LYS A 298 12.96 -11.07 10.20
N LEU A 299 11.67 -11.39 10.30
CA LEU A 299 11.21 -12.46 11.18
C LEU A 299 11.78 -13.83 10.76
N SER A 300 11.97 -14.05 9.45
CA SER A 300 12.63 -15.26 8.93
C SER A 300 14.10 -15.31 9.30
N HIS A 301 14.83 -14.18 9.25
CA HIS A 301 16.21 -14.10 9.73
C HIS A 301 16.30 -14.37 11.24
N MET A 302 15.39 -13.79 12.04
CA MET A 302 15.28 -14.08 13.47
C MET A 302 15.03 -15.57 13.73
N ALA A 303 14.13 -16.21 12.97
CA ALA A 303 13.88 -17.63 13.08
C ALA A 303 15.09 -18.48 12.68
N ASN A 304 15.88 -18.06 11.68
CA ASN A 304 17.13 -18.75 11.31
C ASN A 304 18.17 -18.64 12.44
N ARG A 305 18.36 -17.45 13.03
CA ARG A 305 19.23 -17.30 14.23
C ARG A 305 18.76 -18.15 15.41
N CYS A 306 17.46 -18.19 15.68
CA CYS A 306 16.90 -19.08 16.71
C CYS A 306 17.21 -20.56 16.44
N ARG A 307 17.26 -20.99 15.17
CA ARG A 307 17.63 -22.36 14.79
C ARG A 307 19.10 -22.61 15.09
N GLU A 308 19.98 -21.72 14.66
CA GLU A 308 21.43 -21.81 14.85
C GLU A 308 21.82 -21.82 16.33
N LEU A 309 21.11 -21.04 17.15
CA LEU A 309 21.30 -20.98 18.61
C LEU A 309 20.50 -22.06 19.38
N ASN A 310 19.76 -22.93 18.69
CA ASN A 310 18.89 -23.98 19.26
C ASN A 310 17.92 -23.45 20.35
N LEU A 311 17.29 -22.31 20.10
CA LEU A 311 16.43 -21.64 21.07
C LEU A 311 15.05 -22.30 21.21
N ARG A 312 14.58 -22.39 22.45
CA ARG A 312 13.29 -22.93 22.88
C ARG A 312 12.46 -21.87 23.59
N MET A 313 11.15 -22.06 23.63
CA MET A 313 10.27 -21.21 24.42
C MET A 313 10.61 -21.31 25.92
N SER A 314 10.79 -20.16 26.56
CA SER A 314 11.04 -20.05 28.01
C SER A 314 9.93 -19.30 28.75
N LEU A 315 8.95 -18.77 28.02
CA LEU A 315 7.81 -17.99 28.52
C LEU A 315 6.49 -18.57 27.98
N THR A 316 5.36 -18.08 28.49
CA THR A 316 4.04 -18.42 27.92
C THR A 316 3.91 -17.93 26.47
N PRO A 317 3.07 -18.56 25.64
CA PRO A 317 2.84 -18.12 24.26
C PRO A 317 2.48 -16.63 24.13
N GLU A 318 1.64 -16.11 25.03
CA GLU A 318 1.16 -14.74 25.03
C GLU A 318 2.30 -13.75 25.31
N HIS A 319 3.08 -13.99 26.38
CA HIS A 319 4.23 -13.14 26.71
C HIS A 319 5.34 -13.23 25.66
N THR A 320 5.56 -14.42 25.10
CA THR A 320 6.51 -14.60 24.00
C THR A 320 6.09 -13.77 22.79
N ARG A 321 4.82 -13.85 22.38
CA ARG A 321 4.27 -13.07 21.25
C ARG A 321 4.47 -11.57 21.48
N GLN A 322 4.11 -11.05 22.65
CA GLN A 322 4.26 -9.63 22.99
C GLN A 322 5.71 -9.17 22.91
N LYS A 323 6.66 -9.93 23.46
CA LYS A 323 8.08 -9.56 23.39
C LYS A 323 8.63 -9.63 21.97
N VAL A 324 8.23 -10.62 21.18
CA VAL A 324 8.62 -10.72 19.76
C VAL A 324 8.05 -9.54 18.97
N LEU A 325 6.79 -9.15 19.23
CA LEU A 325 6.18 -7.98 18.61
C LEU A 325 7.01 -6.72 18.88
N VAL A 326 7.33 -6.44 20.15
CA VAL A 326 8.15 -5.28 20.53
C VAL A 326 9.51 -5.32 19.84
N LEU A 327 10.21 -6.46 19.88
CA LEU A 327 11.50 -6.61 19.23
C LEU A 327 11.41 -6.39 17.71
N LEU A 328 10.42 -7.00 17.06
CA LEU A 328 10.23 -6.88 15.62
C LEU A 328 9.89 -5.43 15.22
N THR A 329 9.05 -4.74 15.99
CA THR A 329 8.75 -3.32 15.78
C THR A 329 10.00 -2.46 15.92
N VAL A 330 10.78 -2.62 16.99
CA VAL A 330 12.02 -1.84 17.20
C VAL A 330 13.02 -2.10 16.08
N GLN A 331 13.19 -3.36 15.67
CA GLN A 331 14.10 -3.71 14.59
C GLN A 331 13.62 -3.17 13.23
N THR A 332 12.32 -3.19 12.99
CA THR A 332 11.71 -2.60 11.79
C THR A 332 11.94 -1.10 11.77
N MET A 333 11.62 -0.39 12.86
CA MET A 333 11.84 1.06 12.99
C MET A 333 13.32 1.44 12.90
N ASN A 334 14.24 0.66 13.45
CA ASN A 334 15.68 0.90 13.30
C ASN A 334 16.12 0.76 11.85
N GLY A 335 15.63 -0.26 11.14
CA GLY A 335 15.81 -0.38 9.69
C GLY A 335 15.27 0.85 8.96
N ILE A 336 14.09 1.32 9.38
CA ILE A 336 13.49 2.53 8.85
C ILE A 336 14.34 3.77 9.06
N TYR A 337 14.80 4.00 10.29
CA TYR A 337 15.63 5.16 10.62
C TYR A 337 17.02 5.13 9.97
N SER A 338 17.52 3.95 9.58
CA SER A 338 18.74 3.83 8.78
C SER A 338 18.54 4.05 7.27
N GLY A 339 17.30 4.35 6.82
CA GLY A 339 17.02 4.79 5.44
C GLY A 339 15.88 4.08 4.70
N TYR A 340 14.75 3.75 5.35
CA TYR A 340 13.59 3.15 4.66
C TYR A 340 12.44 4.15 4.53
N HIS A 341 12.14 4.51 3.29
CA HIS A 341 10.78 4.61 2.78
C HIS A 341 10.89 4.85 1.27
N ARG A 342 11.22 3.80 0.51
CA ARG A 342 11.05 3.91 -0.94
C ARG A 342 9.55 4.06 -1.17
N ILE A 343 9.18 5.29 -1.55
CA ILE A 343 7.84 5.63 -2.00
C ILE A 343 7.57 4.67 -3.16
N ALA A 344 6.42 3.98 -3.13
CA ALA A 344 5.94 3.33 -4.34
C ALA A 344 5.67 4.48 -5.32
N LEU A 345 6.57 4.64 -6.29
CA LEU A 345 6.47 5.67 -7.33
C LEU A 345 5.31 5.35 -8.26
#